data_AF-A0A147GY81-F1
#
_entry.id   AF-A0A147GY81-F1
#
_cell.length_a   1.000
_cell.length_b   1.000
_cell.length_c   1.000
_cell.angle_alpha   90.00
_cell.angle_beta   90.00
_cell.angle_gamma   90.00
#
_symmetry.space_group_name_H-M   'P 1'
#
loop_
_entity.id
_entity.type
_entity.pdbx_description
1 polymer ?
#
loop_
_entity_poly.entity_id
_entity_poly.type
_entity_poly.pdbx_seq_one_letter_code
_entity_poly.pdbx_strand_id
1 'polypeptide(L)' 'MQGHVEPLGIPAIILSNGGESGGWHSPGEWWKPDGAWKDAQIGLTTILALVGVQGMGEPLLQKRPR' A
#
# COMPACT_ATOMS: atom_id res chain seq x y z
N MET A 1 33.84 -6.44 9.59
CA MET A 1 32.48 -6.90 9.94
C MET A 1 31.52 -5.99 9.17
N GLN A 2 31.17 -6.34 7.93
CA GLN A 2 30.23 -5.54 7.13
C GLN A 2 28.83 -5.63 7.76
N GLY A 3 28.30 -4.50 8.22
CA GLY A 3 26.90 -4.39 8.63
C GLY A 3 26.01 -4.28 7.40
N HIS A 4 25.52 -5.42 6.91
CA HIS A 4 24.45 -5.46 5.92
C HIS A 4 23.12 -5.28 6.65
N VAL A 5 22.29 -4.34 6.18
CA VAL A 5 20.93 -4.14 6.68
C VAL A 5 20.06 -5.19 5.98
N GLU A 6 19.77 -6.28 6.67
CA GLU A 6 18.88 -7.31 6.14
C GLU A 6 17.41 -6.90 6.30
N PRO A 7 16.52 -7.26 5.36
CA PRO A 7 15.08 -7.00 5.47
C PRO A 7 14.50 -7.59 6.77
N LEU A 8 13.62 -6.83 7.45
CA LEU A 8 13.04 -7.21 8.74
C LEU A 8 12.05 -8.41 8.70
N GLY A 9 11.89 -9.07 7.55
CA GLY A 9 10.91 -10.15 7.36
C GLY A 9 9.45 -9.70 7.51
N ILE A 10 9.17 -8.40 7.40
CA ILE A 10 7.83 -7.83 7.50
C ILE A 10 7.21 -7.81 6.10
N PRO A 11 6.05 -8.45 5.87
CA PRO A 11 5.33 -8.32 4.61
C PRO A 11 4.98 -6.85 4.33
N ALA A 12 5.37 -6.35 3.17
CA ALA A 12 5.12 -4.99 2.74
C ALA A 12 4.61 -4.97 1.30
N ILE A 13 3.65 -4.10 1.03
CA ILE A 13 3.13 -3.81 -0.31
C ILE A 13 3.15 -2.28 -0.51
N ILE A 14 3.30 -1.86 -1.76
CA ILE A 14 3.13 -0.46 -2.16
C ILE A 14 1.87 -0.40 -3.03
N LEU A 15 0.96 0.49 -2.68
CA LEU A 15 -0.25 0.77 -3.47
C LEU A 15 -0.05 2.07 -4.24
N SER A 16 -0.60 2.12 -5.46
CA SER A 16 -0.57 3.32 -6.31
C SER A 16 -1.40 4.45 -5.68
N ASN A 17 -1.11 5.70 -6.05
CA ASN A 17 -2.01 6.83 -5.76
C ASN A 17 -3.19 6.93 -6.76
N GLY A 18 -3.19 6.06 -7.78
CA GLY A 18 -4.19 6.03 -8.84
C GLY A 18 -4.03 7.12 -9.90
N GLY A 19 -4.94 7.11 -10.88
CA GLY A 19 -4.84 7.99 -12.03
C GLY A 19 -3.69 7.61 -12.98
N GLU A 20 -3.39 8.50 -13.92
CA GLU A 20 -2.31 8.32 -14.89
C GLU A 20 -1.13 9.23 -14.53
N SER A 21 0.10 8.75 -14.67
CA SER A 21 1.30 9.55 -14.48
C SER A 21 2.36 9.21 -15.52
N GLY A 22 3.35 10.10 -15.66
CA GLY A 22 4.48 9.85 -16.52
C GLY A 22 5.58 10.90 -16.34
N GLY A 23 6.70 10.68 -17.03
CA GLY A 23 7.85 11.59 -16.96
C GLY A 23 8.58 11.53 -15.62
N TRP A 24 8.56 10.39 -14.93
CA TRP A 24 9.22 10.20 -13.63
C TRP A 24 10.67 10.69 -13.67
N HIS A 25 11.03 11.55 -12.72
CA HIS A 25 12.36 12.16 -12.63
C HIS A 25 12.70 13.10 -13.81
N SER A 26 11.72 13.77 -14.40
CA SER A 26 11.95 14.77 -15.46
C SER A 26 11.22 16.09 -15.18
N PRO A 27 11.65 17.24 -15.76
CA PRO A 27 10.92 18.49 -15.66
C PRO A 27 9.50 18.44 -16.25
N GLY A 28 9.23 17.45 -17.10
CA GLY A 28 7.91 17.18 -17.68
C GLY A 28 7.11 16.14 -16.90
N GLU A 29 7.45 15.85 -15.64
CA GLU A 29 6.66 14.97 -14.78
C GLU A 29 5.23 15.49 -14.63
N TRP A 30 4.25 14.59 -14.78
CA TRP A 30 2.84 14.95 -14.71
C TRP A 30 2.00 13.84 -14.08
N TRP A 31 0.85 14.24 -13.55
CA TRP A 31 -0.17 13.34 -13.01
C TRP A 31 -1.58 13.83 -13.40
N LYS A 32 -2.43 12.91 -13.82
CA LYS A 32 -3.84 13.11 -14.13
C LYS A 32 -4.69 12.29 -13.16
N PRO A 33 -5.54 12.93 -12.34
CA PRO A 33 -6.25 12.26 -11.25
C PRO A 33 -7.50 11.49 -11.71
N ASP A 34 -7.75 11.35 -13.02
CA ASP A 34 -8.89 10.64 -13.57
C ASP A 34 -9.00 9.22 -12.99
N GLY A 35 -10.05 8.98 -12.19
CA GLY A 35 -10.27 7.70 -11.52
C GLY A 35 -9.40 7.41 -10.29
N ALA A 36 -8.50 8.31 -9.88
CA ALA A 36 -7.59 8.09 -8.74
C ALA A 36 -8.29 7.82 -7.40
N TRP A 37 -9.55 8.25 -7.25
CA TRP A 37 -10.37 7.94 -6.08
C TRP A 37 -10.58 6.43 -5.87
N LYS A 38 -10.48 5.61 -6.92
CA LYS A 38 -10.58 4.15 -6.82
C LYS A 38 -9.40 3.58 -6.03
N ASP A 39 -8.19 4.07 -6.26
CA ASP A 39 -7.01 3.63 -5.51
C ASP A 39 -7.07 4.06 -4.05
N ALA A 40 -7.66 5.23 -3.75
CA ALA A 40 -7.94 5.62 -2.37
C ALA A 40 -8.92 4.63 -1.69
N GLN A 41 -9.95 4.19 -2.39
CA GLN A 41 -10.87 3.15 -1.90
C GLN A 41 -10.20 1.79 -1.75
N ILE A 42 -9.32 1.40 -2.69
CA ILE A 42 -8.51 0.18 -2.60
C ILE A 42 -7.61 0.25 -1.36
N GLY A 43 -6.93 1.37 -1.12
CA GLY A 43 -6.09 1.55 0.06
C GLY A 43 -6.88 1.39 1.36
N LEU A 44 -8.01 2.07 1.50
CA LEU A 44 -8.87 1.97 2.68
C LEU A 44 -9.45 0.55 2.86
N THR A 45 -9.89 -0.10 1.78
CA THR A 45 -10.46 -1.44 1.88
C THR A 45 -9.39 -2.50 2.15
N THR A 46 -8.17 -2.34 1.63
CA THR A 46 -7.01 -3.21 1.92
C THR A 46 -6.67 -3.15 3.41
N ILE A 47 -6.44 -1.92 3.92
CA ILE A 47 -6.85 -1.45 5.24
C ILE A 47 -7.66 -2.42 6.12
N LEU A 48 -8.97 -2.22 6.00
CA LEU A 48 -10.03 -2.88 6.74
C LEU A 48 -10.01 -4.41 6.56
N ALA A 49 -9.65 -4.91 5.38
CA ALA A 49 -9.52 -6.35 5.16
C ALA A 49 -8.36 -6.94 5.97
N LEU A 50 -7.20 -6.27 6.02
CA LEU A 50 -6.04 -6.76 6.77
C LEU A 50 -6.31 -6.78 8.27
N VAL A 51 -6.99 -5.77 8.81
CA VAL A 51 -7.21 -5.62 10.27
C VAL A 51 -8.57 -6.12 10.75
N GLY A 52 -9.46 -6.51 9.84
CA GLY A 52 -10.82 -6.90 10.15
C GLY A 52 -11.73 -5.72 10.51
N VAL A 53 -13.04 -5.97 10.53
CA VAL A 53 -14.06 -5.00 10.95
C VAL A 53 -15.02 -5.68 11.90
N GLN A 54 -15.19 -5.09 13.08
CA GLN A 54 -16.04 -5.65 14.15
C GLN A 54 -17.46 -5.90 13.63
N GLY A 55 -17.95 -7.14 13.81
CA GLY A 55 -19.29 -7.54 13.38
C GLY A 55 -19.44 -7.78 11.87
N MET A 56 -18.37 -7.66 11.07
CA MET A 56 -18.40 -7.90 9.63
C MET A 56 -17.44 -8.99 9.15
N GLY A 57 -16.20 -9.03 9.66
CA GLY A 57 -15.22 -10.01 9.21
C GLY A 57 -13.93 -9.99 10.04
N GLU A 58 -13.32 -11.18 10.14
CA GLU A 58 -12.04 -11.38 10.84
C GLU A 58 -10.86 -10.78 10.05
N PRO A 59 -9.77 -10.39 10.72
CA PRO A 59 -8.57 -9.87 10.07
C PRO A 59 -7.91 -10.90 9.14
N LEU A 60 -7.50 -10.49 7.94
CA LEU A 60 -6.69 -11.33 7.06
C LEU A 60 -5.20 -11.39 7.48
N LEU A 61 -4.70 -10.36 8.17
CA LEU A 61 -3.32 -10.31 8.61
C LEU A 61 -3.13 -11.18 9.87
N GLN A 62 -2.23 -12.15 9.79
CA GLN A 62 -1.85 -12.97 10.93
C GLN A 62 -1.09 -12.12 11.97
N LYS A 63 -1.47 -12.27 13.24
CA LYS A 63 -0.74 -11.62 14.34
C LYS A 63 0.65 -12.24 14.46
N ARG A 64 1.68 -11.39 14.51
CA ARG A 64 3.04 -11.86 14.75
C ARG A 64 3.13 -12.51 16.13
N PRO A 65 3.69 -13.72 16.25
CA PRO A 65 4.02 -14.29 17.56
C PRO A 65 4.90 -13.32 18.35
N ARG A 66 4.66 -13.22 19.66
CA ARG A 66 5.56 -12.47 20.55
C ARG A 66 6.84 -13.25 20.81
#